data_AF-A0A5D0PRQ0-F1
#
_entry.id   AF-A0A5D0PRQ0-F1
#
_cell.length_a   1.000
_cell.length_b   1.000
_cell.length_c   1.000
_cell.angle_alpha   90.00
_cell.angle_beta   90.00
_cell.angle_gamma   90.00
#
_symmetry.space_group_name_H-M   'P 1'
#
loop_
_entity.id
_entity.type
_entity.pdbx_description
1 polymer ?
#
loop_
_entity_poly.entity_id
_entity_poly.type
_entity_poly.pdbx_seq_one_letter_code
_entity_poly.pdbx_strand_id
1 'polypeptide(L)'
;MIRLLLALTVALTLGSGDGAGCPAVNGLPVTRGFALAYVHSIYRAPAAEVFTVAGGRFTMRAVVSVNEGVLDYYAVEGQRVRLPGGLWLLRPAEPATYAELSLLTTSIGRRTVIADGRCLPLYPATGASEVRLSLALTRQPASRPCPRAFAALQPVLLLEHGVQSR
;
A
#
# COMPACT_ATOMS: atom_id res chain seq x y z
N MET A 1 -4.42 -22.86 59.87
CA MET A 1 -5.21 -22.12 58.86
C MET A 1 -4.89 -20.65 59.09
N ILE A 2 -4.24 -19.84 58.25
CA ILE A 2 -4.05 -19.77 56.79
C ILE A 2 -2.68 -19.11 56.53
N ARG A 3 -1.91 -19.64 55.56
CA ARG A 3 -0.72 -19.01 54.97
C ARG A 3 -1.19 -17.86 54.06
N LEU A 4 -0.67 -16.64 54.24
CA LEU A 4 -0.82 -15.57 53.24
C LEU A 4 0.49 -15.44 52.46
N LEU A 5 0.43 -15.81 51.18
CA LEU A 5 1.53 -15.76 50.22
C LEU A 5 1.87 -14.32 49.83
N LEU A 6 3.18 -14.08 49.68
CA LEU A 6 3.78 -12.95 48.99
C LEU A 6 3.09 -12.69 47.63
N ALA A 7 2.61 -11.47 47.41
CA ALA A 7 2.34 -10.95 46.08
C ALA A 7 3.66 -10.42 45.49
N LEU A 8 4.25 -11.21 44.58
CA LEU A 8 5.42 -10.81 43.79
C LEU A 8 4.98 -9.73 42.78
N THR A 9 5.40 -8.50 42.99
CA THR A 9 5.19 -7.41 42.03
C THR A 9 6.21 -7.57 40.90
N VAL A 10 5.80 -8.11 39.76
CA VAL A 10 6.63 -8.09 38.55
C VAL A 10 6.51 -6.70 37.93
N ALA A 11 7.46 -5.83 38.26
CA ALA A 11 7.70 -4.61 37.51
C ALA A 11 8.39 -4.98 36.18
N LEU A 12 7.64 -4.99 35.08
CA LEU A 12 8.20 -5.11 33.74
C LEU A 12 8.94 -3.81 33.40
N THR A 13 10.24 -3.80 33.63
CA THR A 13 11.17 -2.85 33.04
C THR A 13 11.23 -3.10 31.54
N LEU A 14 10.62 -2.23 30.74
CA LEU A 14 10.77 -2.24 29.27
C LEU A 14 12.21 -1.82 28.94
N GLY A 15 13.08 -2.82 28.82
CA GLY A 15 14.42 -2.69 28.31
C GLY A 15 14.41 -2.25 26.85
N SER A 16 15.32 -1.34 26.52
CA SER A 16 15.67 -0.92 25.17
C SER A 16 16.16 -2.12 24.35
N GLY A 17 15.26 -2.72 23.58
CA GLY A 17 15.55 -3.81 22.65
C GLY A 17 15.72 -3.27 21.24
N ASP A 18 16.96 -3.22 20.78
CA ASP A 18 17.34 -3.02 19.38
C ASP A 18 16.77 -4.20 18.55
N GLY A 19 15.75 -3.98 17.70
CA GLY A 19 15.25 -5.05 16.81
C GLY A 19 13.76 -5.19 16.54
N ALA A 20 12.93 -4.17 16.76
CA ALA A 20 11.57 -4.15 16.19
C ALA A 20 11.68 -3.91 14.66
N GLY A 21 11.40 -4.93 13.85
CA GLY A 21 11.42 -4.79 12.39
C GLY A 21 10.45 -3.69 11.91
N CYS A 22 10.67 -3.14 10.72
CA CYS A 22 9.76 -2.15 10.16
C CYS A 22 8.56 -2.86 9.49
N PRO A 23 7.33 -2.36 9.64
CA PRO A 23 6.20 -2.83 8.86
C PRO A 23 6.53 -2.78 7.37
N ALA A 24 6.21 -3.86 6.65
CA ALA A 24 6.50 -3.98 5.25
C ALA A 24 5.43 -4.79 4.52
N VAL A 25 5.12 -4.37 3.30
CA VAL A 25 4.27 -5.11 2.37
C VAL A 25 5.18 -5.96 1.49
N ASN A 26 5.10 -7.29 1.65
CA ASN A 26 5.95 -8.25 0.95
C ASN A 26 7.45 -7.90 1.00
N GLY A 27 7.91 -7.37 2.14
CA GLY A 27 9.31 -6.97 2.35
C GLY A 27 9.67 -5.56 1.89
N LEU A 28 8.74 -4.79 1.31
CA LEU A 28 8.92 -3.36 1.06
C LEU A 28 8.47 -2.55 2.29
N PRO A 29 9.36 -1.81 2.97
CA PRO A 29 8.99 -1.02 4.16
C PRO A 29 7.89 -0.01 3.83
N VAL A 30 6.92 0.11 4.73
CA VAL A 30 5.81 1.07 4.65
C VAL A 30 5.74 1.87 5.95
N THR A 31 5.96 3.18 5.86
CA THR A 31 5.93 4.07 7.04
C THR A 31 4.61 4.83 7.17
N ARG A 32 4.07 5.33 6.05
CA ARG A 32 2.84 6.15 6.01
C ARG A 32 1.72 5.54 5.16
N GLY A 33 2.03 4.48 4.43
CA GLY A 33 1.14 3.86 3.45
C GLY A 33 1.93 3.30 2.28
N PHE A 34 1.21 2.80 1.28
CA PHE A 34 1.78 2.37 0.01
C PHE A 34 0.76 2.58 -1.10
N ALA A 35 1.19 2.41 -2.35
CA ALA A 35 0.31 2.37 -3.50
C ALA A 35 0.52 1.08 -4.27
N LEU A 36 -0.56 0.52 -4.82
CA LEU A 36 -0.51 -0.54 -5.81
C LEU A 36 -0.69 0.08 -7.19
N ALA A 37 0.44 0.32 -7.87
CA ALA A 37 0.45 0.87 -9.23
C ALA A 37 0.33 -0.23 -10.28
N TYR A 38 -0.38 0.03 -11.36
CA TYR A 38 -0.56 -0.89 -12.48
C TYR A 38 -0.91 -0.15 -13.77
N VAL A 39 -0.79 -0.83 -14.91
CA VAL A 39 -1.31 -0.36 -16.20
C VAL A 39 -2.67 -1.01 -16.40
N HIS A 40 -3.72 -0.20 -16.48
CA HIS A 40 -5.07 -0.70 -16.70
C HIS A 40 -5.17 -1.33 -18.09
N SER A 41 -5.59 -2.59 -18.19
CA SER A 41 -5.55 -3.35 -19.45
C SER A 41 -6.48 -2.77 -20.54
N ILE A 42 -7.67 -2.33 -20.14
CA ILE A 42 -8.66 -1.74 -21.05
C ILE A 42 -8.19 -0.36 -21.54
N TYR A 43 -7.96 0.58 -20.63
CA TYR A 43 -7.59 1.96 -20.98
C TYR A 43 -6.11 2.15 -21.35
N ARG A 44 -5.28 1.12 -21.18
CA ARG A 44 -3.82 1.14 -21.39
C ARG A 44 -3.14 2.31 -20.67
N ALA A 45 -3.67 2.68 -19.51
CA ALA A 45 -3.29 3.87 -18.78
C ALA A 45 -2.69 3.48 -17.41
N PRO A 46 -1.62 4.15 -16.96
CA PRO A 46 -1.15 4.03 -15.59
C PRO A 46 -2.23 4.43 -14.58
N ALA A 47 -2.37 3.62 -13.54
CA ALA A 47 -3.26 3.83 -12.42
C ALA A 47 -2.60 3.36 -11.12
N ALA A 48 -3.10 3.84 -9.99
CA ALA A 48 -2.65 3.40 -8.68
C ALA A 48 -3.78 3.46 -7.65
N GLU A 49 -3.88 2.41 -6.85
CA GLU A 49 -4.69 2.39 -5.62
C GLU A 49 -3.80 2.81 -4.45
N VAL A 50 -4.25 3.76 -3.64
CA VAL A 50 -3.50 4.30 -2.49
C VAL A 50 -4.04 3.69 -1.20
N PHE A 51 -3.15 3.12 -0.39
CA PHE A 51 -3.49 2.41 0.83
C PHE A 51 -2.81 3.03 2.06
N THR A 52 -3.58 3.14 3.15
CA THR A 52 -3.06 3.33 4.50
C THR A 52 -2.92 1.99 5.22
N VAL A 53 -1.98 1.90 6.15
CA VAL A 53 -1.77 0.70 6.97
C VAL A 53 -2.03 1.05 8.43
N ALA A 54 -2.99 0.38 9.06
CA ALA A 54 -3.30 0.54 10.48
C ALA A 54 -3.85 -0.76 11.06
N GLY A 55 -3.44 -1.12 12.29
CA GLY A 55 -3.92 -2.32 12.98
C GLY A 55 -3.72 -3.63 12.19
N GLY A 56 -2.66 -3.72 11.38
CA GLY A 56 -2.41 -4.87 10.52
C GLY A 56 -3.30 -4.98 9.28
N ARG A 57 -4.07 -3.93 8.96
CA ARG A 57 -5.02 -3.90 7.84
C ARG A 57 -4.65 -2.82 6.82
N PHE A 58 -5.08 -3.03 5.60
CA PHE A 58 -4.96 -2.11 4.48
C PHE A 58 -6.29 -1.40 4.26
N THR A 59 -6.30 -0.08 4.19
CA THR A 59 -7.50 0.67 3.79
C THR A 59 -7.23 1.42 2.50
N MET A 60 -7.99 1.13 1.44
CA MET A 60 -7.91 1.85 0.18
C MET A 60 -8.56 3.23 0.36
N ARG A 61 -7.76 4.28 0.20
CA ARG A 61 -8.18 5.67 0.41
C ARG A 61 -8.42 6.43 -0.88
N ALA A 62 -7.75 6.03 -1.96
CA ALA A 62 -7.89 6.70 -3.23
C ALA A 62 -7.51 5.82 -4.41
N VAL A 63 -7.98 6.23 -5.59
CA VAL A 63 -7.52 5.74 -6.89
C VAL A 63 -7.01 6.94 -7.68
N VAL A 64 -5.84 6.81 -8.28
CA VAL A 64 -5.21 7.84 -9.14
C VAL A 64 -5.01 7.27 -10.53
N SER A 65 -5.30 8.05 -11.57
CA SER A 65 -4.92 7.68 -12.94
C SER A 65 -4.68 8.90 -13.82
N VAL A 66 -3.97 8.71 -14.92
CA VAL A 66 -3.89 9.69 -16.02
C VAL A 66 -5.18 9.72 -16.86
N ASN A 67 -6.08 8.76 -16.66
CA ASN A 67 -7.30 8.59 -17.47
C ASN A 67 -8.52 8.53 -16.55
N GLU A 68 -9.50 9.41 -16.76
CA GLU A 68 -10.72 9.49 -15.97
C GLU A 68 -11.56 8.20 -16.06
N GLY A 69 -11.62 7.56 -17.23
CA GLY A 69 -12.40 6.34 -17.41
C GLY A 69 -11.92 5.17 -16.56
N VAL A 70 -10.65 5.19 -16.10
CA VAL A 70 -10.17 4.22 -15.11
C VAL A 70 -10.91 4.37 -13.78
N LEU A 71 -11.26 5.59 -13.36
CA LEU A 71 -11.98 5.83 -12.11
C LEU A 71 -13.44 5.36 -12.23
N ASP A 72 -14.04 5.54 -13.41
CA ASP A 72 -15.42 5.07 -13.67
C ASP A 72 -15.52 3.55 -13.66
N TYR A 73 -14.45 2.85 -14.06
CA TYR A 73 -14.38 1.39 -14.00
C TYR A 73 -14.57 0.84 -12.58
N TYR A 74 -14.19 1.59 -11.54
CA TYR A 74 -14.38 1.14 -10.15
C TYR A 74 -15.85 1.14 -9.74
N ALA A 75 -16.72 1.92 -10.41
CA ALA A 75 -18.13 2.03 -10.08
C ALA A 75 -18.40 2.31 -8.58
N VAL A 76 -17.51 3.06 -7.93
CA VAL A 76 -17.65 3.47 -6.52
C VAL A 76 -18.01 4.94 -6.41
N GLU A 77 -18.87 5.25 -5.45
CA GLU A 77 -19.22 6.62 -5.09
C GLU A 77 -18.06 7.30 -4.36
N GLY A 78 -17.89 8.60 -4.58
CA GLY A 78 -16.80 9.36 -3.97
C GLY A 78 -16.52 10.70 -4.62
N GLN A 79 -15.58 11.42 -4.02
CA GLN A 79 -15.12 12.70 -4.55
C GLN A 79 -14.14 12.47 -5.70
N ARG A 80 -14.45 13.03 -6.87
CA ARG A 80 -13.54 13.07 -8.02
C ARG A 80 -12.88 14.44 -8.13
N VAL A 81 -11.58 14.45 -8.32
CA VAL A 81 -10.79 15.68 -8.47
C VAL A 81 -9.83 15.54 -9.63
N ARG A 82 -9.80 16.54 -10.50
CA ARG A 82 -8.74 16.70 -11.50
C ARG A 82 -7.57 17.44 -10.86
N LEU A 83 -6.42 16.80 -10.81
CA LEU A 83 -5.20 17.33 -10.24
C LEU A 83 -4.36 18.07 -11.30
N PRO A 84 -3.47 18.99 -10.89
CA PRO A 84 -2.43 19.53 -11.76
C PRO A 84 -1.64 18.40 -12.45
N GLY A 85 -1.23 18.62 -13.70
CA GLY A 85 -0.55 17.59 -14.51
C GLY A 85 -1.50 16.61 -15.20
N GLY A 86 -2.81 16.85 -15.18
CA GLY A 86 -3.80 16.08 -15.95
C GLY A 86 -4.19 14.75 -15.31
N LEU A 87 -3.84 14.54 -14.05
CA LEU A 87 -4.22 13.34 -13.29
C LEU A 87 -5.62 13.47 -12.74
N TRP A 88 -6.25 12.32 -12.54
CA TRP A 88 -7.55 12.17 -11.91
C TRP A 88 -7.39 11.40 -10.61
N LEU A 89 -8.11 11.85 -9.59
CA LEU A 89 -8.14 11.27 -8.26
C LEU A 89 -9.59 10.97 -7.89
N LEU A 90 -9.85 9.76 -7.42
CA LEU A 90 -11.10 9.35 -6.78
C LEU A 90 -10.81 9.05 -5.32
N ARG A 91 -11.51 9.72 -4.41
CA ARG A 91 -11.56 9.36 -2.98
C ARG A 91 -12.92 8.73 -2.69
N PRO A 92 -12.99 7.41 -2.43
CA PRO A 92 -14.25 6.75 -2.12
C PRO A 92 -14.94 7.39 -0.93
N ALA A 93 -16.27 7.54 -1.00
CA ALA A 93 -17.07 8.01 0.13
C ALA A 93 -16.96 7.04 1.33
N GLU A 94 -16.87 5.74 1.03
CA GLU A 94 -16.64 4.67 1.99
C GLU A 94 -15.33 3.93 1.67
N PRO A 95 -14.24 4.20 2.42
CA PRO A 95 -12.97 3.51 2.23
C PRO A 95 -13.05 2.00 2.53
N ALA A 96 -12.59 1.17 1.60
CA ALA A 96 -12.60 -0.28 1.77
C ALA A 96 -11.38 -0.78 2.56
N THR A 97 -11.60 -1.67 3.54
CA THR A 97 -10.55 -2.17 4.44
C THR A 97 -10.38 -3.69 4.39
N TYR A 98 -9.15 -4.14 4.21
CA TYR A 98 -8.76 -5.51 3.96
C TYR A 98 -7.71 -5.97 4.97
N ALA A 99 -7.78 -7.23 5.41
CA ALA A 99 -6.67 -7.84 6.16
C ALA A 99 -5.53 -8.27 5.22
N GLU A 100 -5.86 -8.61 3.98
CA GLU A 100 -4.97 -9.13 2.97
C GLU A 100 -5.52 -8.79 1.58
N LEU A 101 -4.65 -8.65 0.58
CA LEU A 101 -5.07 -8.49 -0.81
C LEU A 101 -4.58 -9.68 -1.64
N SER A 102 -5.51 -10.40 -2.27
CA SER A 102 -5.22 -11.44 -3.26
C SER A 102 -5.30 -10.84 -4.65
N LEU A 103 -4.19 -10.84 -5.38
CA LEU A 103 -4.03 -10.13 -6.64
C LEU A 103 -3.65 -11.09 -7.77
N LEU A 104 -4.37 -11.03 -8.88
CA LEU A 104 -3.91 -11.60 -10.14
C LEU A 104 -2.97 -10.61 -10.85
N THR A 105 -1.68 -10.88 -10.90
CA THR A 105 -0.71 -10.00 -11.56
C THR A 105 -0.38 -10.52 -12.96
N THR A 106 -0.11 -9.63 -13.91
CA THR A 106 0.24 -9.99 -15.28
C THR A 106 1.40 -9.13 -15.78
N SER A 107 2.16 -9.65 -16.75
CA SER A 107 3.25 -8.88 -17.40
C SER A 107 2.76 -7.62 -18.12
N ILE A 108 1.48 -7.57 -18.50
CA ILE A 108 0.83 -6.40 -19.12
C ILE A 108 0.46 -5.37 -18.06
N GLY A 109 -0.20 -5.81 -16.98
CA GLY A 109 -0.66 -4.93 -15.91
C GLY A 109 0.48 -4.38 -15.06
N ARG A 110 1.62 -5.06 -15.03
CA ARG A 110 2.85 -4.61 -14.36
C ARG A 110 2.64 -4.16 -12.91
N ARG A 111 1.76 -4.86 -12.18
CA ARG A 111 1.40 -4.55 -10.78
C ARG A 111 2.64 -4.40 -9.91
N THR A 112 2.77 -3.24 -9.26
CA THR A 112 3.97 -2.84 -8.53
C THR A 112 3.55 -2.15 -7.24
N VAL A 113 4.11 -2.58 -6.11
CA VAL A 113 3.98 -1.84 -4.84
C VAL A 113 4.93 -0.67 -4.87
N ILE A 114 4.44 0.52 -4.50
CA ILE A 114 5.23 1.75 -4.39
C ILE A 114 5.08 2.29 -2.96
N ALA A 115 6.20 2.47 -2.25
CA ALA A 115 6.23 3.07 -0.93
C ALA A 115 7.51 3.88 -0.75
N ASP A 116 7.40 5.11 -0.25
CA ASP A 116 8.54 5.99 0.05
C ASP A 116 9.55 6.09 -1.12
N GLY A 117 9.05 6.21 -2.36
CA GLY A 117 9.87 6.30 -3.58
C GLY A 117 10.52 4.98 -4.03
N ARG A 118 10.32 3.88 -3.30
CA ARG A 118 10.82 2.55 -3.62
C ARG A 118 9.74 1.71 -4.27
N CYS A 119 10.15 0.79 -5.13
CA CYS A 119 9.23 -0.08 -5.85
C CYS A 119 9.55 -1.56 -5.70
N LEU A 120 8.49 -2.37 -5.61
CA LEU A 120 8.53 -3.82 -5.63
C LEU A 120 7.60 -4.34 -6.75
N PRO A 121 8.14 -4.73 -7.92
CA PRO A 121 7.37 -5.38 -8.97
C PRO A 121 6.81 -6.71 -8.49
N LEU A 122 5.52 -6.95 -8.75
CA LEU A 122 4.83 -8.20 -8.38
C LEU A 122 4.54 -9.11 -9.57
N TYR A 123 4.73 -8.61 -10.79
CA TYR A 123 4.35 -9.30 -12.02
C TYR A 123 5.44 -10.25 -12.52
N PRO A 124 5.05 -11.37 -13.16
CA PRO A 124 5.99 -12.27 -13.80
C PRO A 124 6.51 -11.67 -15.11
N ALA A 125 7.63 -12.20 -15.63
CA ALA A 125 8.17 -11.79 -16.92
C ALA A 125 7.16 -12.03 -18.07
N THR A 126 6.40 -13.13 -17.99
CA THR A 126 5.38 -13.53 -18.96
C THR A 126 4.15 -14.10 -18.25
N GLY A 127 2.98 -14.02 -18.90
CA GLY A 127 1.75 -14.62 -18.40
C GLY A 127 1.18 -13.91 -17.16
N ALA A 128 0.68 -14.72 -16.22
CA ALA A 128 0.01 -14.27 -15.02
C ALA A 128 0.47 -15.07 -13.79
N SER A 129 0.40 -14.46 -12.62
CA SER A 129 0.64 -15.11 -11.33
C SER A 129 -0.28 -14.53 -10.26
N GLU A 130 -0.64 -15.36 -9.28
CA GLU A 130 -1.29 -14.87 -8.06
C GLU A 130 -0.25 -14.38 -7.07
N VAL A 131 -0.52 -13.22 -6.49
CA VAL A 131 0.30 -12.61 -5.45
C VAL A 131 -0.59 -12.20 -4.30
N ARG A 132 -0.17 -12.57 -3.11
CA ARG A 132 -0.80 -12.20 -1.85
C ARG A 132 -0.02 -11.05 -1.22
N LEU A 133 -0.68 -9.95 -0.92
CA LEU A 133 -0.10 -8.85 -0.15
C LEU A 133 -0.48 -9.00 1.31
N SER A 134 0.54 -9.13 2.16
CA SER A 134 0.40 -9.18 3.60
C SER A 134 1.38 -8.22 4.27
N LEU A 135 1.02 -7.77 5.47
CA LEU A 135 1.88 -6.96 6.31
C LEU A 135 2.75 -7.88 7.16
N ALA A 136 4.05 -7.70 7.08
CA ALA A 136 5.02 -8.39 7.92
C ALA A 136 6.10 -7.42 8.41
N LEU A 137 6.78 -7.76 9.51
CA LEU A 137 7.97 -7.02 9.91
C LEU A 137 9.16 -7.52 9.09
N THR A 138 9.89 -6.62 8.42
CA THR A 138 11.11 -6.99 7.68
C THR A 138 12.35 -6.30 8.26
N ARG A 139 13.50 -6.97 8.11
CA ARG A 139 14.84 -6.43 8.40
C ARG A 139 15.67 -6.16 7.14
N GLN A 140 15.26 -6.71 5.99
CA GLN A 140 15.96 -6.55 4.71
C GLN A 140 14.96 -6.08 3.65
N PRO A 141 15.05 -4.82 3.21
CA PRO A 141 14.11 -4.31 2.23
C PRO A 141 14.44 -4.82 0.82
N ALA A 142 13.50 -5.52 0.20
CA ALA A 142 13.57 -5.83 -1.23
C ALA A 142 13.01 -4.65 -2.02
N SER A 143 13.84 -3.90 -2.75
CA SER A 143 13.36 -2.82 -3.60
C SER A 143 14.19 -2.65 -4.87
N ARG A 144 13.56 -2.11 -5.90
CA ARG A 144 14.19 -1.66 -7.15
C ARG A 144 13.71 -0.24 -7.50
N PRO A 145 14.42 0.47 -8.40
CA PRO A 145 13.91 1.72 -8.97
C PRO A 145 12.53 1.52 -9.59
N CYS A 146 11.69 2.54 -9.49
CA CYS A 146 10.34 2.47 -9.99
C CYS A 146 10.28 2.40 -11.52
N PRO A 147 9.39 1.57 -12.10
CA PRO A 147 9.22 1.53 -13.54
C PRO A 147 8.81 2.90 -14.10
N ARG A 148 9.41 3.30 -15.22
CA ARG A 148 9.10 4.58 -15.91
C ARG A 148 7.61 4.75 -16.23
N ALA A 149 6.89 3.65 -16.44
CA ALA A 149 5.44 3.65 -16.66
C ALA A 149 4.63 4.36 -15.55
N PHE A 150 5.18 4.46 -14.33
CA PHE A 150 4.52 5.09 -13.18
C PHE A 150 5.09 6.47 -12.83
N ALA A 151 6.01 7.00 -13.62
CA ALA A 151 6.68 8.28 -13.34
C ALA A 151 5.67 9.44 -13.17
N ALA A 152 4.61 9.46 -13.99
CA ALA A 152 3.56 10.48 -13.90
C ALA A 152 2.77 10.42 -12.58
N LEU A 153 2.67 9.24 -11.95
CA LEU A 153 1.90 9.07 -10.71
C LEU A 153 2.72 9.42 -9.47
N GLN A 154 4.04 9.27 -9.52
CA GLN A 154 4.91 9.36 -8.33
C GLN A 154 4.73 10.65 -7.50
N PRO A 155 4.63 11.86 -8.08
CA PRO A 155 4.47 13.08 -7.30
C PRO A 155 3.19 13.05 -6.45
N VAL A 156 2.08 12.60 -7.04
CA VAL A 156 0.80 12.50 -6.33
C VAL A 156 0.84 11.41 -5.28
N LEU A 157 1.44 10.25 -5.59
CA LEU A 157 1.52 9.15 -4.62
C LEU A 157 2.31 9.54 -3.37
N LEU A 158 3.44 10.25 -3.53
CA LEU A 158 4.22 10.76 -2.41
C LEU A 158 3.42 11.74 -1.53
N LEU A 159 2.59 12.58 -2.15
CA LEU A 159 1.70 13.51 -1.44
C LEU A 159 0.57 12.76 -0.72
N GLU A 160 -0.14 11.86 -1.41
CA GLU A 160 -1.28 11.14 -0.83
C GLU A 160 -0.85 10.20 0.31
N HIS A 161 0.35 9.60 0.27
CA HIS A 161 0.89 8.84 1.41
C HIS A 161 1.04 9.72 2.67
N GLY A 162 1.39 11.00 2.51
CA GLY A 162 1.54 11.94 3.62
C GLY A 162 0.22 12.55 4.12
N VAL A 163 -0.79 12.67 3.26
CA VAL A 163 -2.10 13.24 3.63
C VAL A 163 -2.97 12.21 4.35
N GLN A 164 -2.97 10.96 3.90
CA GLN A 164 -3.88 9.91 4.39
C GLN A 164 -3.42 9.24 5.70
N SER A 165 -2.20 9.54 6.16
CA SER A 165 -1.61 8.99 7.39
C SER A 165 -1.93 9.81 8.66
N ARG A 166 -2.70 10.90 8.53
CA ARG A 166 -3.22 11.70 9.63
C ARG A 166 -4.66 11.33 9.93
#